data_AF-A0A2N2TTZ5-F1
#
_entry.id   AF-A0A2N2TTZ5-F1
#
_cell.length_a   1.000
_cell.length_b   1.000
_cell.length_c   1.000
_cell.angle_alpha   90.00
_cell.angle_beta   90.00
_cell.angle_gamma   90.00
#
_symmetry.space_group_name_H-M   'P 1'
#
loop_
_entity.id
_entity.type
_entity.pdbx_description
1 polymer ?
#
loop_
_entity_poly.entity_id
_entity_poly.type
_entity_poly.pdbx_seq_one_letter_code
_entity_poly.pdbx_strand_id
1 'polypeptide(L)'
;MNWHIDKYICLPGAGIDIIEGGTTGEPAYYEALQRAINGGEGWKFQGSYGRAMMAVIEEGRCLHGPRPAQNAWGTRILIRSKVDPGTKGSREFVAAQQGVGWAARMEGV
;
A
#
# COMPACT_ATOMS: atom_id res chain seq x y z
N MET A 1 -3.41 -0.38 -36.90
CA MET A 1 -3.15 -1.69 -36.28
C MET A 1 -2.34 -1.42 -35.02
N ASN A 2 -3.03 -1.11 -33.93
CA ASN A 2 -3.54 -2.04 -32.90
C ASN A 2 -2.44 -2.33 -31.87
N TRP A 3 -2.51 -1.56 -30.79
CA TRP A 3 -1.54 -1.48 -29.71
C TRP A 3 -1.44 -2.81 -28.96
N HIS A 4 -0.24 -3.39 -28.94
CA HIS A 4 0.14 -4.51 -28.08
C HIS A 4 0.40 -3.99 -26.65
N ILE A 5 -0.58 -4.11 -25.77
CA ILE A 5 -0.41 -3.91 -24.31
C ILE A 5 -1.05 -5.05 -23.51
N ASP A 6 -0.82 -6.30 -23.93
CA ASP A 6 -1.29 -7.50 -23.23
C ASP A 6 -0.30 -8.05 -22.18
N LYS A 7 0.14 -7.22 -21.21
CA LYS A 7 0.89 -7.72 -20.03
C LYS A 7 0.55 -7.06 -18.68
N TYR A 8 -0.54 -6.30 -18.57
CA TYR A 8 -0.99 -5.74 -17.28
C TYR A 8 -2.19 -6.53 -16.74
N ILE A 9 -1.93 -7.75 -16.26
CA ILE A 9 -2.92 -8.53 -15.52
C ILE A 9 -2.92 -8.07 -14.05
N CYS A 10 -4.07 -7.49 -13.67
CA CYS A 10 -4.76 -7.59 -12.37
C CYS A 10 -4.35 -6.72 -11.16
N LEU A 11 -4.25 -5.39 -11.33
CA LEU A 11 -4.86 -4.51 -10.33
C LEU A 11 -6.15 -3.98 -10.97
N PRO A 12 -7.33 -4.07 -10.32
CA PRO A 12 -8.55 -3.51 -10.88
C PRO A 12 -8.26 -2.04 -11.22
N GLY A 13 -8.45 -1.65 -12.49
CA GLY A 13 -7.87 -0.45 -13.10
C GLY A 13 -8.18 0.90 -12.46
N ALA A 14 -8.93 0.94 -11.35
CA ALA A 14 -9.27 2.15 -10.61
C ALA A 14 -8.13 2.68 -9.69
N GLY A 15 -7.07 1.90 -9.43
CA GLY A 15 -6.04 2.28 -8.44
C GLY A 15 -4.78 2.95 -9.01
N ILE A 16 -4.32 2.52 -10.20
CA ILE A 16 -3.04 2.95 -10.77
C ILE A 16 -3.11 4.42 -11.22
N ASP A 17 -4.20 4.83 -11.88
CA ASP A 17 -4.40 6.21 -12.32
C ASP A 17 -4.39 7.20 -11.13
N ILE A 18 -4.87 6.76 -9.96
CA ILE A 18 -4.83 7.55 -8.72
C ILE A 18 -3.41 7.59 -8.14
N ILE A 19 -2.63 6.53 -8.24
CA ILE A 19 -1.26 6.50 -7.71
C ILE A 19 -0.30 7.32 -8.59
N GLU A 20 -0.50 7.31 -9.90
CA GLU A 20 0.36 8.03 -10.87
C GLU A 20 -0.11 9.47 -11.14
N GLY A 21 -1.42 9.74 -11.03
CA GLY A 21 -2.02 11.06 -11.27
C GLY A 21 -2.59 11.75 -10.04
N GLY A 22 -2.65 11.09 -8.89
CA GLY A 22 -3.20 11.64 -7.65
C GLY A 22 -2.22 12.56 -6.92
N THR A 23 -2.78 13.51 -6.16
CA THR A 23 -1.99 14.40 -5.31
C THR A 23 -1.77 13.79 -3.93
N THR A 24 -0.51 13.71 -3.50
CA THR A 24 -0.15 13.34 -2.13
C THR A 24 -0.88 14.23 -1.12
N GLY A 25 -1.64 13.63 -0.20
CA GLY A 25 -2.44 14.36 0.80
C GLY A 25 -3.92 14.05 0.74
N GLU A 26 -4.43 13.55 -0.40
CA GLU A 26 -5.83 13.15 -0.53
C GLU A 26 -6.10 11.75 0.04
N PRO A 27 -7.20 11.53 0.79
CA PRO A 27 -7.53 10.21 1.32
C PRO A 27 -7.61 9.10 0.27
N ALA A 28 -8.14 9.43 -0.92
CA ALA A 28 -8.27 8.47 -2.03
C ALA A 28 -6.91 7.94 -2.52
N TYR A 29 -5.86 8.76 -2.47
CA TYR A 29 -4.50 8.36 -2.84
C TYR A 29 -3.97 7.29 -1.88
N TYR A 30 -4.09 7.53 -0.57
CA TYR A 30 -3.63 6.58 0.43
C TYR A 30 -4.45 5.30 0.45
N GLU A 31 -5.75 5.36 0.17
CA GLU A 31 -6.55 4.14 -0.01
C GLU A 31 -6.12 3.33 -1.23
N ALA A 32 -5.81 3.96 -2.35
CA ALA A 32 -5.32 3.25 -3.53
C ALA A 32 -4.00 2.52 -3.22
N LEU A 33 -3.09 3.18 -2.49
CA LEU A 33 -1.87 2.55 -1.99
C LEU A 33 -2.16 1.43 -0.99
N GLN A 34 -3.09 1.62 -0.06
CA GLN A 34 -3.47 0.58 0.90
C GLN A 34 -4.07 -0.64 0.20
N ARG A 35 -4.89 -0.47 -0.84
CA ARG A 35 -5.39 -1.57 -1.69
C ARG A 35 -4.23 -2.32 -2.36
N ALA A 36 -3.25 -1.59 -2.89
CA ALA A 36 -2.06 -2.20 -3.50
C ALA A 36 -1.22 -2.98 -2.47
N ILE A 37 -1.03 -2.41 -1.27
CA ILE A 37 -0.32 -3.06 -0.15
C ILE A 37 -1.04 -4.34 0.27
N ASN A 38 -2.37 -4.28 0.44
CA ASN A 38 -3.20 -5.42 0.84
C ASN A 38 -3.27 -6.51 -0.24
N GLY A 39 -3.27 -6.10 -1.51
CA GLY A 39 -3.26 -6.99 -2.67
C GLY A 39 -1.96 -7.79 -2.80
N GLY A 40 -0.83 -7.25 -2.31
CA GLY A 40 0.44 -7.96 -2.29
C GLY A 40 1.19 -7.93 -3.62
N GLU A 41 0.48 -7.87 -4.75
CA GLU A 41 1.06 -7.84 -6.10
C GLU A 41 1.85 -6.56 -6.38
N GLY A 42 1.44 -5.44 -5.76
CA GLY A 42 2.14 -4.16 -5.80
C GLY A 42 3.62 -4.25 -5.44
N TRP A 43 3.97 -5.14 -4.50
CA TRP A 43 5.34 -5.31 -4.01
C TRP A 43 6.30 -5.91 -5.04
N LYS A 44 5.78 -6.60 -6.05
CA LYS A 44 6.57 -7.24 -7.11
C LYS A 44 7.03 -6.24 -8.17
N PHE A 45 6.44 -5.04 -8.21
CA PHE A 45 6.88 -4.00 -9.14
C PHE A 45 8.16 -3.35 -8.63
N GLN A 46 9.25 -3.52 -9.38
CA GLN A 46 10.49 -2.78 -9.16
C GLN A 46 10.24 -1.28 -9.44
N GLY A 47 10.89 -0.39 -8.68
CA GLY A 47 10.87 1.05 -8.96
C GLY A 47 10.04 1.89 -7.99
N SER A 48 9.31 2.88 -8.52
CA SER A 48 8.60 3.91 -7.75
C SER A 48 7.50 3.33 -6.85
N TYR A 49 6.75 2.32 -7.33
CA TYR A 49 5.64 1.71 -6.58
C TYR A 49 6.06 1.09 -5.25
N GLY A 50 7.06 0.21 -5.27
CA GLY A 50 7.60 -0.40 -4.05
C GLY A 50 8.08 0.64 -3.04
N ARG A 51 8.76 1.70 -3.51
CA ARG A 51 9.24 2.79 -2.65
C ARG A 51 8.12 3.66 -2.10
N ALA A 52 7.11 3.95 -2.91
CA ALA A 52 5.94 4.72 -2.49
C ALA A 52 5.16 3.98 -1.39
N MET A 53 4.92 2.67 -1.57
CA MET A 53 4.26 1.85 -0.55
C MET A 53 5.07 1.75 0.74
N MET A 54 6.40 1.61 0.66
CA MET A 54 7.26 1.67 1.85
C MET A 54 7.16 3.04 2.53
N ALA A 55 7.30 4.14 1.78
CA ALA A 55 7.28 5.49 2.33
C ALA A 55 5.99 5.77 3.12
N VAL A 56 4.81 5.45 2.57
CA VAL A 56 3.53 5.70 3.25
C VAL A 56 3.33 4.82 4.49
N ILE A 57 3.94 3.64 4.57
CA ILE A 57 3.94 2.80 5.77
C ILE A 57 4.85 3.42 6.84
N GLU A 58 6.04 3.87 6.44
CA GLU A 58 6.99 4.49 7.36
C GLU A 58 6.52 5.83 7.91
N GLU A 59 5.79 6.60 7.11
CA GLU A 59 5.14 7.86 7.50
C GLU A 59 3.88 7.65 8.36
N GLY A 60 3.43 6.41 8.54
CA GLY A 60 2.22 6.10 9.31
C GLY A 60 0.93 6.52 8.62
N ARG A 61 0.94 6.60 7.28
CA ARG A 61 -0.26 6.85 6.47
C ARG A 61 -0.99 5.55 6.14
N CYS A 62 -0.26 4.44 5.97
CA CYS A 62 -0.80 3.12 5.62
C CYS A 62 -0.34 2.02 6.60
N LEU A 63 -1.09 0.93 6.62
CA LEU A 63 -0.85 -0.29 7.39
C LEU A 63 -0.12 -1.32 6.54
N HIS A 64 0.60 -2.23 7.20
CA HIS A 64 1.02 -3.46 6.56
C HIS A 64 -0.19 -4.29 6.10
N GLY A 65 -0.01 -5.06 5.03
CA GLY A 65 -1.06 -5.92 4.49
C GLY A 65 -1.49 -7.02 5.49
N PRO A 66 -2.71 -7.57 5.33
CA PRO A 66 -3.17 -8.68 6.16
C PRO A 66 -2.54 -10.02 5.79
N ARG A 67 -1.97 -10.14 4.58
CA ARG A 67 -1.39 -11.37 4.04
C ARG A 67 0.10 -11.20 3.75
N PRO A 68 0.91 -12.28 3.87
CA PRO A 68 2.32 -12.21 3.52
C PRO A 68 2.50 -11.83 2.05
N ALA A 69 3.41 -10.91 1.78
CA ALA A 69 3.84 -10.56 0.44
C ALA A 69 5.36 -10.64 0.31
N GLN A 70 5.85 -10.66 -0.91
CA GLN A 70 7.29 -10.57 -1.20
C GLN A 70 7.51 -9.39 -2.13
N ASN A 71 8.56 -8.62 -1.88
CA ASN A 71 8.97 -7.58 -2.79
C ASN A 71 9.68 -8.14 -4.02
N ALA A 72 9.98 -7.26 -4.96
CA ALA A 72 10.64 -7.61 -6.21
C ALA A 72 12.06 -8.19 -6.07
N TRP A 73 12.65 -8.12 -4.87
CA TRP A 73 13.96 -8.69 -4.52
C TRP A 73 13.83 -9.98 -3.70
N GLY A 74 12.62 -10.53 -3.56
CA GLY A 74 12.35 -11.76 -2.80
C GLY A 74 12.34 -11.58 -1.28
N THR A 75 12.48 -10.35 -0.77
CA THR A 75 12.36 -10.07 0.66
C THR A 75 10.90 -10.18 1.09
N ARG A 76 10.65 -10.91 2.18
CA ARG A 76 9.32 -11.04 2.77
C ARG A 76 8.90 -9.75 3.47
N ILE A 77 7.70 -9.26 3.13
CA ILE A 77 7.05 -8.14 3.82
C ILE A 77 6.30 -8.66 5.04
N LEU A 78 6.42 -7.95 6.16
CA LEU A 78 5.70 -8.25 7.38
C LEU A 78 4.19 -8.01 7.21
N ILE A 79 3.39 -8.78 7.94
CA ILE A 79 1.94 -8.58 8.00
C ILE A 79 1.57 -7.78 9.23
N ARG A 80 0.48 -7.00 9.17
CA ARG A 80 0.09 -6.12 10.30
C ARG A 80 -0.11 -6.84 11.64
N SER A 81 -0.46 -8.12 11.63
CA SER A 81 -0.65 -8.94 12.84
C SER A 81 0.64 -9.56 13.41
N LYS A 82 1.78 -9.36 12.75
CA LYS A 82 3.11 -9.87 13.16
C LYS A 82 4.09 -8.74 13.49
N VAL A 83 3.58 -7.52 13.49
CA VAL A 83 4.30 -6.29 13.80
C VAL A 83 3.90 -5.89 15.21
N ASP A 84 4.88 -5.55 16.05
CA ASP A 84 4.59 -5.16 17.42
C ASP A 84 3.77 -3.86 17.44
N PRO A 85 2.77 -3.72 18.33
CA PRO A 85 1.98 -2.51 18.46
C PRO A 85 2.87 -1.27 18.64
N GLY A 86 2.60 -0.23 17.86
CA GLY A 86 3.33 1.04 17.90
C GLY A 86 4.56 1.11 17.01
N THR A 87 4.92 0.02 16.33
CA THR A 87 5.98 0.02 15.31
C THR A 87 5.43 0.32 13.91
N LYS A 88 6.30 0.71 12.98
CA LYS A 88 5.92 1.15 11.62
C LYS A 88 4.98 0.12 10.95
N GLY A 89 3.89 0.61 10.37
CA GLY A 89 2.88 -0.23 9.72
C GLY A 89 1.94 -1.02 10.64
N SER A 90 2.05 -0.85 11.97
CA SER A 90 1.02 -1.28 12.93
C SER A 90 -0.16 -0.29 12.97
N ARG A 91 -1.31 -0.78 13.46
CA ARG A 91 -2.51 0.05 13.64
C ARG A 91 -2.27 1.18 14.62
N GLU A 92 -1.58 0.90 15.71
CA GLU A 92 -1.28 1.84 16.78
C GLU A 92 -0.33 2.94 16.31
N PHE A 93 0.64 2.61 15.45
CA PHE A 93 1.52 3.61 14.86
C PHE A 93 0.75 4.56 13.93
N VAL A 94 -0.11 4.02 13.05
CA VAL A 94 -0.97 4.84 12.19
C VAL A 94 -1.94 5.69 13.01
N ALA A 95 -2.53 5.12 14.07
CA ALA A 95 -3.42 5.87 14.96
C ALA A 95 -2.70 6.98 15.72
N ALA A 96 -1.43 6.76 16.11
CA ALA A 96 -0.62 7.78 16.77
C ALA A 96 -0.26 8.95 15.82
N GLN A 97 -0.07 8.68 14.52
CA GLN A 97 0.30 9.70 13.54
C GLN A 97 -0.90 10.44 12.94
N GLN A 98 -2.01 9.73 12.68
CA GLN A 98 -3.15 10.23 11.89
C GLN A 98 -4.48 10.21 12.66
N GLY A 99 -4.50 9.63 13.86
CA GLY A 99 -5.72 9.44 14.65
C GLY A 99 -6.42 8.10 14.39
N VAL A 100 -7.23 7.69 15.35
CA VAL A 100 -7.93 6.38 15.35
C VAL A 100 -8.91 6.24 14.18
N GLY A 101 -9.58 7.34 13.78
CA GLY A 101 -10.51 7.32 12.64
C GLY A 101 -9.81 7.02 11.31
N TRP A 102 -8.60 7.54 11.11
CA TRP A 102 -7.79 7.24 9.94
C TRP A 102 -7.31 5.79 9.92
N ALA A 103 -6.81 5.30 11.06
CA ALA A 103 -6.38 3.91 11.19
C ALA A 103 -7.53 2.93 10.88
N ALA A 104 -8.74 3.20 11.39
CA ALA A 104 -9.93 2.40 11.08
C ALA A 104 -10.32 2.47 9.60
N ARG A 105 -10.16 3.64 8.96
CA ARG A 105 -10.40 3.80 7.51
C ARG A 105 -9.45 2.90 6.71
N MET A 106 -8.14 2.96 6.97
CA MET A 106 -7.14 2.15 6.26
C MET A 106 -7.29 0.65 6.55
N GLU A 107 -7.76 0.28 7.75
CA GLU A 107 -8.01 -1.11 8.12
C GLU A 107 -9.20 -1.72 7.37
N GLY A 108 -10.19 -0.90 7.01
CA GLY A 108 -11.37 -1.28 6.24
C GLY A 108 -11.17 -1.29 4.72
N VAL A 109 -10.00 -0.89 4.23
CA VAL A 109 -9.59 -1.01 2.82
C VAL A 109 -9.16 -2.44 2.50
#